data_AF-A0A8J7KIU8-F1
#
_entry.id   AF-A0A8J7KIU8-F1
#
_cell.length_a   1.000
_cell.length_b   1.000
_cell.length_c   1.000
_cell.angle_alpha   90.00
_cell.angle_beta   90.00
_cell.angle_gamma   90.00
#
_symmetry.space_group_name_H-M   'P 1'
#
loop_
_entity.id
_entity.type
_entity.pdbx_description
1 polymer ?
#
loop_
_entity_poly.entity_id
_entity_poly.type
_entity_poly.pdbx_seq_one_letter_code
_entity_poly.pdbx_strand_id
1 'polypeptide(L)'
;MKHKKLILSIIILVITFFVILQKFYINPNAENSIRNELKEQGEYFVVYKNSHRSHKLYLSTNFNKIDLPENTVIEKVKIDDSINVILPTNELYENAKVGDKIYKLENSNRCFIKRNDSIILFNYLNTNIEGFEEWNPAEINKIIIKK
;
A
#
# COMPACT_ATOMS: atom_id res chain seq x y z
N MET A 1 -46.09 8.40 -32.75
CA MET A 1 -44.91 7.50 -32.75
C MET A 1 -43.57 8.20 -32.97
N LYS A 2 -43.45 9.18 -33.88
CA LYS A 2 -42.17 9.88 -34.16
C LYS A 2 -41.57 10.59 -32.94
N HIS A 3 -42.37 11.31 -32.15
CA HIS A 3 -41.89 12.03 -30.96
C HIS A 3 -41.33 11.10 -29.86
N LYS A 4 -41.92 9.91 -29.65
CA LYS A 4 -41.41 8.93 -28.68
C LYS A 4 -40.02 8.39 -29.06
N LYS A 5 -39.78 8.16 -30.36
CA LYS A 5 -38.45 7.74 -30.87
C LYS A 5 -37.41 8.87 -30.75
N LEU A 6 -37.83 10.12 -30.98
CA LEU A 6 -36.96 11.28 -30.86
C LEU A 6 -36.52 11.53 -29.40
N ILE A 7 -37.45 11.43 -28.45
CA ILE A 7 -37.16 11.53 -27.02
C ILE A 7 -36.19 10.42 -26.58
N LEU A 8 -36.42 9.17 -27.02
CA LEU A 8 -35.53 8.06 -26.70
C LEU A 8 -34.10 8.29 -27.25
N SER A 9 -33.99 8.83 -28.46
CA SER A 9 -32.69 9.15 -29.07
C SER A 9 -31.93 10.23 -28.30
N ILE A 10 -32.63 11.24 -27.78
CA ILE A 10 -32.02 12.30 -26.96
C ILE A 10 -31.52 11.72 -25.63
N ILE A 11 -32.32 10.86 -24.98
CA ILE A 11 -31.93 10.20 -23.73
C ILE A 11 -30.67 9.37 -23.92
N ILE A 12 -30.59 8.57 -24.99
CA ILE A 12 -29.40 7.77 -25.31
C ILE A 12 -28.18 8.69 -25.49
N LEU A 13 -28.34 9.79 -26.22
CA LEU A 13 -27.26 10.73 -26.50
C LEU A 13 -26.71 11.37 -25.21
N VAL A 14 -27.60 11.78 -24.31
CA VAL A 14 -27.25 12.31 -22.99
C VAL A 14 -26.51 11.26 -22.15
N ILE A 15 -26.98 10.01 -22.12
CA ILE A 15 -26.32 8.93 -21.39
C ILE A 15 -24.90 8.69 -21.93
N THR A 16 -24.73 8.57 -23.26
CA THR A 16 -23.40 8.42 -23.86
C THR A 16 -22.49 9.59 -23.55
N PHE A 17 -23.00 10.82 -23.54
CA PHE A 17 -22.22 12.01 -23.20
C PHE A 17 -21.71 11.95 -21.75
N PHE A 18 -22.55 11.55 -20.79
CA PHE A 18 -22.14 11.36 -19.40
C PHE A 18 -21.11 10.24 -19.22
N VAL A 19 -21.25 9.12 -19.94
CA VAL A 19 -20.27 8.02 -19.91
C VAL A 19 -18.91 8.48 -20.41
N ILE A 20 -18.88 9.26 -21.50
CA ILE A 20 -17.64 9.82 -22.05
C ILE A 20 -17.01 10.81 -21.04
N LEU A 21 -17.80 11.71 -20.46
CA LEU A 21 -17.33 12.66 -19.45
C LEU A 21 -16.72 11.97 -18.23
N GLN A 22 -17.35 10.92 -17.70
CA GLN A 22 -16.78 10.15 -16.58
C GLN A 22 -15.39 9.60 -16.94
N LYS A 23 -15.23 9.06 -18.15
CA LYS A 23 -13.96 8.48 -18.60
C LYS A 23 -12.84 9.53 -18.72
N PHE A 24 -13.17 10.76 -19.10
CA PHE A 24 -12.21 11.86 -19.25
C PHE A 24 -11.93 12.64 -17.97
N TYR A 25 -12.88 12.77 -17.04
CA TYR A 25 -12.68 13.58 -15.82
C TYR A 25 -12.27 12.78 -14.60
N ILE A 26 -12.82 11.57 -14.41
CA ILE A 26 -12.60 10.80 -13.18
C ILE A 26 -11.31 9.97 -13.30
N ASN A 27 -11.07 9.39 -14.48
CA ASN A 27 -9.98 8.42 -14.68
C ASN A 27 -8.56 9.02 -14.65
N PRO A 28 -8.25 10.15 -15.32
CA PRO A 28 -6.88 10.67 -15.32
C PRO A 28 -6.47 11.27 -13.97
N ASN A 29 -7.40 11.80 -13.18
CA ASN A 29 -7.08 12.35 -11.86
C ASN A 29 -6.75 11.25 -10.84
N ALA A 30 -7.47 10.12 -10.89
CA ALA A 30 -7.15 8.96 -10.06
C ALA A 30 -5.79 8.35 -10.46
N GLU A 31 -5.52 8.20 -11.76
CA GLU A 31 -4.24 7.66 -12.24
C GLU A 31 -3.07 8.57 -11.89
N ASN A 32 -3.23 9.90 -12.04
CA ASN A 32 -2.20 10.87 -11.69
C ASN A 32 -1.94 10.93 -10.18
N SER A 33 -2.98 10.80 -9.34
CA SER A 33 -2.83 10.72 -7.88
C SER A 33 -1.98 9.51 -7.50
N ILE A 34 -2.30 8.33 -8.04
CA ILE A 34 -1.56 7.10 -7.77
C ILE A 34 -0.12 7.20 -8.28
N ARG A 35 0.10 7.78 -9.47
CA ARG A 35 1.46 8.00 -10.01
C ARG A 35 2.29 8.99 -9.19
N ASN A 36 1.67 10.02 -8.64
CA ASN A 36 2.35 11.00 -7.80
C ASN A 36 2.67 10.42 -6.42
N GLU A 37 1.75 9.67 -5.80
CA GLU A 37 2.03 8.89 -4.59
C GLU A 37 3.23 7.95 -4.83
N LEU A 38 3.25 7.25 -5.96
CA LEU A 38 4.38 6.41 -6.36
C LEU A 38 5.68 7.18 -6.68
N LYS A 39 5.77 8.51 -6.59
CA LYS A 39 7.07 9.21 -6.77
C LYS A 39 7.77 9.50 -5.45
N GLU A 40 7.03 9.64 -4.36
CA GLU A 40 7.58 9.90 -3.03
C GLU A 40 7.84 8.56 -2.33
N GLN A 41 9.02 7.97 -2.57
CA GLN A 41 9.36 6.62 -2.10
C GLN A 41 10.59 6.63 -1.19
N GLY A 42 10.37 6.29 0.08
CA GLY A 42 11.45 5.79 0.95
C GLY A 42 11.71 4.32 0.66
N GLU A 43 12.91 3.96 0.20
CA GLU A 43 13.32 2.57 -0.07
C GLU A 43 13.95 1.95 1.18
N TYR A 44 13.45 0.78 1.57
CA TYR A 44 13.99 0.02 2.70
C TYR A 44 14.08 -1.47 2.39
N PHE A 45 15.04 -2.13 3.01
CA PHE A 45 15.16 -3.58 3.03
C PHE A 45 14.50 -4.17 4.26
N VAL A 46 13.78 -5.27 4.09
CA VAL A 46 13.35 -6.11 5.21
C VAL A 46 14.58 -6.81 5.77
N VAL A 47 15.05 -6.36 6.93
CA VAL A 47 16.23 -6.95 7.60
C VAL A 47 15.84 -8.07 8.54
N TYR A 48 14.59 -8.07 9.03
CA TYR A 48 14.07 -9.07 9.95
C TYR A 48 12.55 -9.06 10.05
N LYS A 49 11.98 -10.22 10.41
CA LYS A 49 10.55 -10.43 10.65
C LYS A 49 10.36 -10.96 12.06
N ASN A 50 9.34 -10.48 12.75
CA ASN A 50 8.99 -10.97 14.06
C ASN A 50 7.53 -11.36 14.12
N SER A 51 7.26 -12.54 14.67
CA SER A 51 5.92 -13.07 14.92
C SER A 51 5.56 -13.13 16.40
N HIS A 52 6.45 -12.67 17.29
CA HIS A 52 6.21 -12.69 18.71
C HIS A 52 5.23 -11.58 19.13
N ARG A 53 4.06 -11.96 19.67
CA ARG A 53 2.93 -11.10 20.10
C ARG A 53 2.24 -10.32 18.98
N SER A 54 2.99 -9.75 18.05
CA SER A 54 2.45 -9.13 16.83
C SER A 54 3.40 -9.35 15.66
N HIS A 55 2.83 -9.48 14.47
CA HIS A 55 3.59 -9.45 13.23
C HIS A 55 4.26 -8.08 13.10
N LYS A 56 5.60 -8.04 13.00
CA LYS A 56 6.40 -6.83 12.79
C LYS A 56 7.41 -7.04 11.68
N LEU A 57 7.65 -5.99 10.89
CA LEU A 57 8.76 -5.94 9.95
C LEU A 57 9.76 -4.89 10.40
N TYR A 58 11.02 -5.30 10.42
CA TYR A 58 12.16 -4.44 10.72
C TYR A 58 12.80 -4.06 9.39
N LEU A 59 12.89 -2.75 9.15
CA LEU A 59 13.28 -2.16 7.88
C LEU A 59 14.53 -1.31 8.06
N SER A 60 15.48 -1.38 7.12
CA SER A 60 16.67 -0.52 7.12
C SER A 60 16.97 -0.01 5.71
N THR A 61 17.59 1.16 5.59
CA THR A 61 18.07 1.70 4.32
C THR A 61 19.22 0.88 3.74
N ASN A 62 19.99 0.20 4.59
CA ASN A 62 21.05 -0.72 4.20
C ASN A 62 20.65 -2.16 4.49
N PHE A 63 20.93 -3.07 3.56
CA PHE A 63 20.68 -4.49 3.81
C PHE A 63 21.72 -5.04 4.80
N ASN A 64 21.27 -5.23 6.05
CA ASN A 64 22.01 -5.96 7.08
C ASN A 64 21.06 -6.95 7.76
N LYS A 65 21.03 -8.20 7.28
CA LYS A 65 20.13 -9.23 7.81
C LYS A 65 20.42 -9.46 9.29
N ILE A 66 19.37 -9.44 10.10
CA ILE A 66 19.47 -9.86 11.50
C ILE A 66 19.12 -11.34 11.58
N ASP A 67 20.06 -12.13 12.10
CA ASP A 67 19.92 -13.58 12.22
C ASP A 67 19.38 -13.94 13.61
N LEU A 68 18.09 -13.66 13.80
CA LEU A 68 17.34 -14.06 15.00
C LEU A 68 16.16 -14.96 14.61
N PRO A 69 15.77 -15.90 15.49
CA PRO A 69 14.53 -16.66 15.31
C PRO A 69 13.32 -15.72 15.27
N GLU A 70 12.40 -15.93 14.33
CA GLU A 70 11.22 -15.06 14.11
C GLU A 70 10.35 -14.87 15.36
N ASN A 71 10.37 -15.81 16.31
CA ASN A 71 9.63 -15.77 17.57
C ASN A 71 10.40 -15.10 18.74
N THR A 72 11.55 -14.46 18.47
CA THR A 72 12.37 -13.81 19.50
C THR A 72 11.66 -12.61 20.11
N VAL A 73 11.76 -12.44 21.44
CA VAL A 73 11.26 -11.24 22.13
C VAL A 73 12.26 -10.10 21.99
N ILE A 74 11.93 -9.08 21.20
CA ILE A 74 12.86 -8.02 20.81
C ILE A 74 12.96 -6.89 21.84
N GLU A 75 12.15 -6.90 22.91
CA GLU A 75 12.24 -5.94 24.03
C GLU A 75 13.66 -5.82 24.64
N LYS A 76 14.52 -6.82 24.44
CA LYS A 76 15.90 -6.85 24.97
C LYS A 76 17.00 -6.58 23.94
N VAL A 77 16.71 -6.59 22.65
CA VAL A 77 17.72 -6.38 21.61
C VAL A 77 17.52 -4.96 21.09
N LYS A 78 18.40 -4.04 21.49
CA LYS A 78 18.52 -2.76 20.79
C LYS A 78 19.00 -3.06 19.38
N ILE A 79 18.05 -3.26 18.48
CA ILE A 79 18.33 -3.40 17.06
C ILE A 79 18.42 -1.96 16.56
N ASP A 80 19.64 -1.42 16.55
CA ASP A 80 20.12 -0.15 15.96
C ASP A 80 19.08 0.96 15.71
N ASP A 81 19.37 2.19 16.15
CA ASP A 81 18.50 3.37 15.99
C ASP A 81 18.18 3.69 14.50
N SER A 82 18.94 3.12 13.56
CA SER A 82 18.70 3.22 12.12
C SER A 82 17.54 2.35 11.58
N ILE A 83 16.89 1.54 12.43
CA ILE A 83 15.88 0.58 12.00
C ILE A 83 14.46 1.13 12.18
N ASN A 84 13.71 1.11 11.09
CA ASN A 84 12.31 1.48 11.07
C ASN A 84 11.45 0.23 11.31
N VAL A 85 10.61 0.25 12.33
CA VAL A 85 9.71 -0.85 12.65
C VAL A 85 8.30 -0.52 12.19
N ILE A 86 7.69 -1.45 11.44
CA ILE A 86 6.29 -1.33 11.03
C ILE A 86 5.48 -2.52 11.53
N LEU A 87 4.20 -2.27 11.83
CA LEU A 87 3.19 -3.29 12.04
C LEU A 87 2.48 -3.53 10.69
N PRO A 88 2.87 -4.57 9.94
CA PRO A 88 2.20 -4.92 8.70
C PRO A 88 0.80 -5.48 8.93
N THR A 89 -0.01 -5.41 7.88
CA THR A 89 -1.17 -6.30 7.72
C THR A 89 -0.70 -7.76 7.55
N ASN A 90 -1.56 -8.74 7.84
CA ASN A 90 -1.23 -10.15 7.66
C ASN A 90 -0.77 -10.45 6.22
N GLU A 91 -1.45 -9.87 5.22
CA GLU A 91 -1.09 -10.05 3.80
C GLU A 91 0.33 -9.52 3.51
N LEU A 92 0.69 -8.34 4.01
CA LEU A 92 2.04 -7.80 3.86
C LEU A 92 3.07 -8.68 4.57
N TYR A 93 2.78 -9.12 5.79
CA TYR A 93 3.69 -9.98 6.56
C TYR A 93 3.98 -11.29 5.83
N GLU A 94 2.97 -11.95 5.28
CA GLU A 94 3.13 -13.22 4.56
C GLU A 94 3.90 -13.03 3.24
N ASN A 95 3.70 -11.92 2.54
CA ASN A 95 4.33 -11.66 1.23
C ASN A 95 5.75 -11.07 1.32
N ALA A 96 6.08 -10.41 2.44
CA ALA A 96 7.41 -9.86 2.69
C ALA A 96 8.37 -10.95 3.21
N LYS A 97 9.52 -11.08 2.56
CA LYS A 97 10.65 -11.94 2.95
C LYS A 97 11.84 -11.07 3.35
N VAL A 98 12.68 -11.59 4.23
CA VAL A 98 13.95 -10.94 4.58
C VAL A 98 14.80 -10.80 3.31
N GLY A 99 15.35 -9.60 3.09
CA GLY A 99 16.06 -9.21 1.87
C GLY A 99 15.21 -8.51 0.82
N ASP A 100 13.88 -8.53 0.95
CA ASP A 100 13.02 -7.80 0.03
C ASP A 100 13.12 -6.29 0.21
N LYS A 101 12.94 -5.58 -0.91
CA LYS A 101 12.76 -4.13 -0.91
C LYS A 101 11.28 -3.78 -0.72
N ILE A 102 11.02 -2.97 0.30
CA ILE A 102 9.75 -2.32 0.56
C ILE A 102 9.91 -0.83 0.26
N TYR A 103 8.97 -0.32 -0.53
CA TYR A 103 8.91 1.10 -0.87
C TYR A 103 7.77 1.72 -0.07
N LYS A 104 8.10 2.52 0.93
CA LYS A 104 7.11 3.27 1.72
C LYS A 104 6.70 4.50 0.92
N LEU A 105 5.40 4.72 0.79
CA LEU A 105 4.87 5.96 0.25
C LEU A 105 4.94 7.02 1.35
N GLU A 106 5.67 8.09 1.12
CA GLU A 106 5.82 9.15 2.12
C GLU A 106 4.44 9.75 2.47
N ASN A 107 4.25 10.12 3.74
CA ASN A 107 3.00 10.67 4.26
C ASN A 107 1.76 9.74 4.20
N SER A 108 1.95 8.44 4.00
CA SER A 108 0.84 7.48 4.06
C SER A 108 1.19 6.18 4.80
N ASN A 109 0.16 5.52 5.32
CA ASN A 109 0.23 4.19 5.92
C ASN A 109 0.27 3.07 4.84
N ARG A 110 0.87 3.36 3.68
CA ARG A 110 0.92 2.48 2.52
C ARG A 110 2.33 2.27 2.02
N CYS A 111 2.62 1.03 1.68
CA CYS A 111 3.87 0.64 1.06
C CYS A 111 3.59 -0.32 -0.09
N PHE A 112 4.58 -0.57 -0.93
CA PHE A 112 4.45 -1.61 -1.94
C PHE A 112 5.72 -2.43 -2.07
N ILE A 113 5.53 -3.63 -2.61
CA ILE A 113 6.60 -4.53 -3.00
C ILE A 113 6.56 -4.69 -4.52
N LYS A 114 7.71 -4.49 -5.18
CA LYS A 114 7.87 -4.77 -6.61
C LYS A 114 8.21 -6.25 -6.79
N ARG A 115 7.41 -6.96 -7.58
CA ARG A 115 7.60 -8.36 -7.95
C ARG A 115 7.53 -8.49 -9.45
N ASN A 116 8.66 -8.72 -10.10
CA ASN A 116 8.78 -8.84 -11.55
C ASN A 116 8.07 -7.65 -12.23
N ASP A 117 6.90 -7.88 -12.84
CA ASP A 117 6.11 -6.88 -13.57
C ASP A 117 4.92 -6.30 -12.79
N SER A 118 4.80 -6.63 -11.50
CA SER A 118 3.68 -6.22 -10.65
C SER A 118 4.13 -5.36 -9.46
N ILE A 119 3.27 -4.40 -9.11
CA ILE A 119 3.37 -3.61 -7.89
C ILE A 119 2.23 -4.05 -6.99
N ILE A 120 2.57 -4.57 -5.81
CA ILE A 120 1.57 -5.00 -4.83
C ILE A 120 1.56 -3.98 -3.70
N LEU A 121 0.46 -3.23 -3.59
CA LEU A 121 0.26 -2.21 -2.59
C LEU A 121 -0.31 -2.83 -1.31
N PHE A 122 0.24 -2.43 -0.17
CA PHE A 122 -0.13 -2.92 1.15
C PHE A 122 -0.29 -1.76 2.13
N ASN A 123 -1.20 -1.92 3.08
CA ASN A 123 -1.29 -1.05 4.26
C ASN A 123 -0.35 -1.55 5.37
N TYR A 124 0.17 -0.63 6.16
CA TYR A 124 0.96 -0.89 7.37
C TYR A 124 0.75 0.23 8.39
N LEU A 125 1.01 -0.03 9.68
CA LEU A 125 1.07 0.99 10.70
C LEU A 125 2.54 1.31 11.03
N ASN A 126 2.87 2.60 11.05
CA ASN A 126 4.19 3.06 11.43
C ASN A 126 4.30 3.10 12.95
N THR A 127 5.21 2.32 13.54
CA THR A 127 5.36 2.28 15.01
C THR A 127 6.25 3.38 15.57
N ASN A 128 6.89 4.16 14.71
CA ASN A 128 7.70 5.32 15.11
C ASN A 128 6.87 6.59 15.38
N ILE A 129 5.54 6.48 15.45
CA ILE A 129 4.67 7.60 15.82
C ILE A 129 4.41 7.49 17.31
N GLU A 130 4.94 8.44 18.08
CA GLU A 130 4.63 8.58 19.52
C GLU A 130 3.11 8.70 19.68
N GLY A 131 2.50 7.74 20.40
CA GLY A 131 1.06 7.67 20.65
C GLY A 131 0.28 6.95 19.56
N PHE A 132 0.10 5.63 19.70
CA PHE A 132 -0.90 4.90 18.93
C PHE A 132 -1.88 4.20 19.87
N GLU A 133 -3.08 4.78 19.93
CA GLU A 133 -4.33 4.11 20.31
C GLU A 133 -4.73 3.11 19.20
N GLU A 134 -5.31 1.99 19.60
CA GLU A 134 -5.66 0.84 18.75
C GLU A 134 -6.59 1.25 17.59
N TRP A 135 -6.26 0.82 16.36
CA TRP A 135 -7.08 1.10 15.17
C TRP A 135 -7.73 -0.15 14.58
N ASN A 136 -8.96 0.03 14.09
CA ASN A 136 -9.88 -1.02 13.68
C ASN A 136 -9.51 -1.60 12.28
N PRO A 137 -9.31 -2.93 12.12
CA PRO A 137 -8.87 -3.58 10.88
C PRO A 137 -9.80 -3.48 9.64
N ALA A 138 -10.93 -2.79 9.72
CA ALA A 138 -12.03 -2.92 8.77
C ALA A 138 -11.90 -2.11 7.46
N GLU A 139 -10.88 -1.26 7.28
CA GLU A 139 -10.80 -0.32 6.15
C GLU A 139 -9.74 -0.67 5.08
N ILE A 140 -9.68 -1.92 4.61
CA ILE A 140 -8.72 -2.31 3.56
C ILE A 140 -9.44 -2.53 2.22
N ASN A 141 -9.42 -1.50 1.36
CA ASN A 141 -9.68 -1.65 -0.07
C ASN A 141 -8.39 -2.04 -0.80
N LYS A 142 -8.38 -3.25 -1.37
CA LYS A 142 -7.29 -3.80 -2.20
C LYS A 142 -7.33 -3.17 -3.59
N ILE A 143 -6.23 -2.56 -4.03
CA ILE A 143 -6.04 -2.15 -5.43
C ILE A 143 -4.84 -2.94 -5.97
N ILE A 144 -5.13 -3.95 -6.81
CA ILE A 144 -4.09 -4.60 -7.62
C ILE A 144 -3.95 -3.78 -8.91
N ILE A 145 -2.77 -3.20 -9.13
CA ILE A 145 -2.45 -2.56 -10.41
C ILE A 145 -1.62 -3.56 -11.22
N LYS A 146 -2.24 -4.15 -12.25
CA LYS A 146 -1.52 -4.95 -13.27
C LYS A 146 -1.09 -4.01 -14.40
N LYS A 147 0.15 -4.14 -14.86
CA LYS A 147 0.61 -3.54 -16.12
C LYS A 147 -0.09 -4.19 -17.31
#